data_AF-A0A1E7EMI3-F1
#
_entry.id   AF-A0A1E7EMI3-F1
#
_cell.length_a   1.000
_cell.length_b   1.000
_cell.length_c   1.000
_cell.angle_alpha   90.00
_cell.angle_beta   90.00
_cell.angle_gamma   90.00
#
_symmetry.space_group_name_H-M   'P 1'
#
loop_
_entity.id
_entity.type
_entity.pdbx_description
1 polymer ?
#
loop_
_entity_poly.entity_id
_entity_poly.type
_entity_poly.pdbx_seq_one_letter_code
_entity_poly.pdbx_strand_id
1 'polypeptide(L)'
;MAMLNKRHPNNNADAAGDIDNHNDNVVVLIDQQDDDDNNNDKNKALRSSSSSYNKRLMKIGFISCCCFILILLTTMNSNKGDERIIIVQSSSTHGLRKYPSPTQNKNNLYNYEPSILESYIVNNGRSNINMEYDRQIKLNDYYNSIDYNKLSSNLPSGCELWTNPQITTPKIYKALQKYRKQLQDYTIDTKQFQRKFTTNNNGDQGNNGVGSGDGEGRGYYDLRDYFTEDDYPHNPNNNSLNYNDATCDSIYDIHPLSQIFRNPSFLSKSSDGIYMEPFLPPLRSPELCYNEQKHGQEHDESTALDYHHLLDMDYLIHDFVNICKKRIHKYSRTIFIDMGASLQYHIDDHSSKELELPPTLQLLNLYSKFGIQFDHIYGYEYTIMDPNLVYNVHIPNKYKAAYHWYNIGVSSNITSYTNPLRLILDTYNKETDFIVIKLDIDTPTIEIQLSKLLLEIPELTKLVDIFYFEHHIAMKELSAAWKSTMINSGSIQDSMEFFTSLREHNILAHYWI
;
A
#
# COMPACT_ATOMS: atom_id res chain seq x y z
N MET A 1 15.19 -44.91 10.32
CA MET A 1 15.12 -44.83 8.84
C MET A 1 15.82 -43.54 8.45
N ALA A 2 17.15 -43.56 8.38
CA ALA A 2 17.95 -43.72 7.15
C ALA A 2 17.92 -42.45 6.27
N MET A 3 18.90 -41.58 6.57
CA MET A 3 19.41 -40.48 5.74
C MET A 3 19.87 -40.98 4.36
N LEU A 4 19.77 -40.15 3.33
CA LEU A 4 20.72 -40.17 2.22
C LEU A 4 20.97 -38.76 1.67
N ASN A 5 22.13 -38.25 2.07
CA ASN A 5 22.89 -37.16 1.52
C ASN A 5 23.51 -37.62 0.17
N LYS A 6 23.61 -36.78 -0.87
CA LYS A 6 24.63 -36.99 -1.91
C LYS A 6 25.09 -35.69 -2.57
N ARG A 7 26.41 -35.51 -2.45
CA ARG A 7 27.30 -34.47 -2.96
C ARG A 7 27.49 -34.53 -4.48
N HIS A 8 27.95 -33.40 -5.01
CA HIS A 8 28.72 -33.22 -6.25
C HIS A 8 29.81 -34.28 -6.51
N PRO A 9 30.19 -34.42 -7.78
CA PRO A 9 31.60 -34.57 -8.12
C PRO A 9 32.08 -33.61 -9.24
N ASN A 10 33.32 -33.14 -9.08
CA ASN A 10 34.22 -32.70 -10.16
C ASN A 10 34.96 -33.93 -10.71
N ASN A 11 35.17 -33.99 -12.04
CA ASN A 11 36.50 -34.03 -12.68
C ASN A 11 36.45 -34.39 -14.18
N ASN A 12 37.41 -33.79 -14.89
CA ASN A 12 37.79 -33.90 -16.31
C ASN A 12 37.89 -35.34 -16.88
N ALA A 13 37.51 -35.51 -18.16
CA ALA A 13 38.40 -35.88 -19.28
C ALA A 13 37.60 -36.27 -20.55
N ASP A 14 37.97 -35.65 -21.66
CA ASP A 14 37.93 -36.04 -23.08
C ASP A 14 37.06 -37.24 -23.54
N ALA A 15 36.11 -36.98 -24.44
CA ALA A 15 36.05 -37.58 -25.78
C ALA A 15 34.80 -37.14 -26.57
N ALA A 16 35.05 -36.83 -27.84
CA ALA A 16 34.17 -36.68 -29.00
C ALA A 16 32.72 -37.20 -28.93
N GLY A 17 31.80 -36.46 -29.56
CA GLY A 17 30.59 -37.05 -30.14
C GLY A 17 29.37 -36.13 -30.17
N ASP A 18 29.09 -35.64 -31.37
CA ASP A 18 27.78 -35.28 -31.94
C ASP A 18 26.93 -34.14 -31.35
N ILE A 19 26.79 -33.16 -32.24
CA ILE A 19 25.89 -32.01 -32.25
C ILE A 19 24.50 -32.53 -32.63
N ASP A 20 23.50 -32.25 -31.79
CA ASP A 20 22.12 -32.06 -32.23
C ASP A 20 21.48 -30.93 -31.40
N ASN A 21 21.44 -29.75 -32.02
CA ASN A 21 20.79 -28.53 -31.54
C ASN A 21 19.30 -28.57 -31.92
N HIS A 22 18.43 -28.70 -30.94
CA HIS A 22 17.03 -28.26 -31.07
C HIS A 22 16.68 -27.33 -29.90
N ASN A 23 17.04 -26.05 -30.06
CA ASN A 23 16.51 -24.94 -29.29
C ASN A 23 15.44 -24.24 -30.14
N ASP A 24 14.17 -24.58 -29.92
CA ASP A 24 13.04 -23.78 -30.39
C ASP A 24 12.80 -22.63 -29.40
N ASN A 25 13.65 -21.60 -29.49
CA ASN A 25 13.36 -20.29 -28.90
C ASN A 25 12.59 -19.48 -29.94
N VAL A 26 11.28 -19.37 -29.75
CA VAL A 26 10.43 -18.42 -30.47
C VAL A 26 10.73 -17.02 -29.94
N VAL A 27 11.57 -16.28 -30.66
CA VAL A 27 11.75 -14.84 -30.51
C VAL A 27 10.59 -14.16 -31.23
N VAL A 28 9.67 -13.55 -30.47
CA VAL A 28 8.68 -12.63 -31.02
C VAL A 28 9.31 -11.25 -31.08
N LEU A 29 9.76 -10.85 -32.26
CA LEU A 29 10.05 -9.45 -32.57
C LEU A 29 8.70 -8.75 -32.79
N ILE A 30 8.34 -7.84 -31.89
CA ILE A 30 7.28 -6.87 -32.14
C ILE A 30 7.95 -5.67 -32.77
N ASP A 31 7.79 -5.52 -34.09
CA ASP A 31 8.12 -4.30 -34.81
C ASP A 31 7.07 -3.25 -34.43
N GLN A 32 7.49 -2.18 -33.74
CA GLN A 32 6.69 -0.97 -33.60
C GLN A 32 6.80 -0.21 -34.92
N GLN A 33 5.70 -0.17 -35.65
CA GLN A 33 5.61 0.59 -36.89
C GLN A 33 5.13 2.00 -36.55
N ASP A 34 6.03 2.96 -36.66
CA ASP A 34 5.76 4.39 -36.60
C ASP A 34 4.93 4.81 -37.82
N ASP A 35 3.84 5.53 -37.55
CA ASP A 35 3.03 6.19 -38.57
C ASP A 35 3.75 7.47 -39.03
N ASP A 36 4.24 7.47 -40.27
CA ASP A 36 4.56 8.69 -41.01
C ASP A 36 4.22 8.54 -42.51
N ASP A 37 3.66 9.63 -43.05
CA ASP A 37 3.07 9.78 -44.38
C ASP A 37 4.00 9.46 -45.58
N ASN A 38 3.49 8.71 -46.58
CA ASN A 38 3.37 9.10 -48.00
C ASN A 38 3.41 7.94 -49.02
N ASN A 39 2.41 7.97 -49.92
CA ASN A 39 2.42 7.68 -51.36
C ASN A 39 2.84 6.32 -51.98
N ASN A 40 1.91 5.86 -52.82
CA ASN A 40 2.03 5.17 -54.11
C ASN A 40 2.46 3.68 -54.23
N ASP A 41 1.51 2.92 -54.81
CA ASP A 41 1.65 1.84 -55.79
C ASP A 41 2.62 0.67 -55.49
N LYS A 42 2.04 -0.52 -55.26
CA LYS A 42 2.07 -1.62 -56.25
C LYS A 42 1.35 -2.89 -55.77
N ASN A 43 0.47 -3.38 -56.64
CA ASN A 43 -0.04 -4.74 -56.66
C ASN A 43 1.09 -5.78 -56.69
N LYS A 44 1.04 -6.78 -55.80
CA LYS A 44 1.50 -8.13 -56.14
C LYS A 44 0.83 -9.20 -55.28
N ALA A 45 0.29 -10.19 -55.99
CA ALA A 45 -0.39 -11.36 -55.48
C ALA A 45 0.55 -12.31 -54.71
N LEU A 46 0.04 -12.88 -53.61
CA LEU A 46 0.62 -14.05 -52.96
C LEU A 46 -0.45 -15.10 -52.68
N ARG A 47 -0.13 -16.32 -53.11
CA ARG A 47 -0.97 -17.52 -53.13
C ARG A 47 -1.19 -18.06 -51.71
N SER A 48 -2.41 -18.56 -51.52
CA SER A 48 -2.93 -19.27 -50.36
C SER A 48 -2.14 -20.54 -50.00
N SER A 49 -1.80 -20.71 -48.73
CA SER A 49 -1.65 -22.02 -48.08
C SER A 49 -2.87 -22.24 -47.17
N SER A 50 -3.56 -23.36 -47.37
CA SER A 50 -4.77 -23.71 -46.63
C SER A 50 -4.40 -24.50 -45.38
N SER A 51 -4.64 -23.90 -44.20
CA SER A 51 -4.61 -24.57 -42.91
C SER A 51 -6.03 -24.67 -42.38
N SER A 52 -6.48 -25.90 -42.13
CA SER A 52 -7.81 -26.25 -41.63
C SER A 52 -7.94 -25.84 -40.17
N TYR A 53 -8.36 -24.60 -39.92
CA TYR A 53 -8.79 -24.16 -38.59
C TYR A 53 -10.28 -24.44 -38.39
N ASN A 54 -10.60 -25.18 -37.33
CA ASN A 54 -11.96 -25.36 -36.84
C ASN A 54 -12.56 -23.99 -36.48
N LYS A 55 -13.40 -23.45 -37.36
CA LYS A 55 -14.13 -22.19 -37.13
C LYS A 55 -15.14 -22.39 -35.99
N ARG A 56 -14.82 -21.90 -34.79
CA ARG A 56 -15.83 -21.67 -33.75
C ARG A 56 -16.61 -20.42 -34.12
N LEU A 57 -17.91 -20.58 -34.36
CA LEU A 57 -18.81 -19.45 -34.61
C LEU A 57 -19.16 -18.81 -33.26
N MET A 58 -18.65 -17.62 -32.99
CA MET A 58 -19.08 -16.80 -31.85
C MET A 58 -20.17 -15.86 -32.34
N LYS A 59 -21.35 -15.90 -31.70
CA LYS A 59 -22.42 -14.93 -31.97
C LYS A 59 -22.42 -13.89 -30.86
N ILE A 60 -22.25 -12.63 -31.26
CA ILE A 60 -22.32 -11.47 -30.38
C ILE A 60 -23.66 -10.78 -30.62
N GLY A 61 -24.50 -10.71 -29.58
CA GLY A 61 -25.76 -9.99 -29.61
C GLY A 61 -25.66 -8.72 -28.77
N PHE A 62 -26.12 -7.59 -29.31
CA PHE A 62 -26.24 -6.33 -28.58
C PHE A 62 -27.71 -6.07 -28.30
N ILE A 63 -28.05 -5.93 -27.02
CA ILE A 63 -29.37 -5.43 -26.60
C ILE A 63 -29.15 -4.06 -25.99
N SER A 64 -29.57 -3.03 -26.72
CA SER A 64 -29.53 -1.64 -26.28
C SER A 64 -30.91 -1.27 -25.74
N CYS A 65 -30.99 -0.98 -24.45
CA CYS A 65 -32.13 -0.33 -23.81
C CYS A 65 -31.65 1.02 -23.26
N CYS A 66 -32.50 2.03 -23.15
CA CYS A 66 -32.15 3.45 -22.96
C CYS A 66 -31.17 3.81 -21.81
N CYS A 67 -30.78 2.87 -20.95
CA CYS A 67 -29.80 3.08 -19.87
C CYS A 67 -28.71 2.00 -19.76
N PHE A 68 -28.69 0.95 -20.59
CA PHE A 68 -27.70 -0.13 -20.50
C PHE A 68 -27.40 -0.76 -21.87
N ILE A 69 -26.12 -1.09 -22.10
CA ILE A 69 -25.70 -1.97 -23.18
C ILE A 69 -25.47 -3.35 -22.57
N LEU A 70 -26.32 -4.31 -22.93
CA LEU A 70 -26.13 -5.71 -22.58
C LEU A 70 -25.40 -6.39 -23.74
N ILE A 71 -24.20 -6.93 -23.47
CA ILE A 71 -23.46 -7.74 -24.44
C ILE A 71 -23.69 -9.20 -24.09
N LEU A 72 -24.39 -9.91 -24.98
CA LEU A 72 -24.60 -11.35 -24.89
C LEU A 72 -23.55 -12.06 -25.74
N LEU A 73 -22.68 -12.82 -25.07
CA LEU A 73 -21.73 -13.69 -25.72
C LEU A 73 -22.22 -15.13 -25.59
N THR A 74 -22.52 -15.76 -26.73
CA THR A 74 -22.87 -17.18 -26.78
C THR A 74 -21.76 -17.94 -27.49
N THR A 75 -21.32 -19.04 -26.87
CA THR A 75 -20.38 -19.98 -27.49
C THR A 75 -21.08 -21.31 -27.67
N MET A 76 -21.14 -21.81 -28.92
CA MET A 76 -21.69 -23.13 -29.19
C MET A 76 -20.54 -24.14 -29.21
N ASN A 77 -20.56 -25.09 -28.28
CA ASN A 77 -19.65 -26.23 -28.30
C ASN A 77 -20.32 -27.36 -29.10
N SER A 78 -19.73 -27.81 -30.21
CA SER A 78 -20.41 -28.67 -31.20
C SER A 78 -20.72 -30.09 -30.71
N ASN A 79 -20.19 -30.52 -29.56
CA ASN A 79 -20.21 -31.93 -29.17
C ASN A 79 -21.06 -32.27 -27.93
N LYS A 80 -21.61 -31.28 -27.23
CA LYS A 80 -22.56 -31.49 -26.14
C LYS A 80 -23.45 -30.24 -26.11
N GLY A 81 -24.77 -30.39 -26.23
CA GLY A 81 -25.74 -29.29 -26.38
C GLY A 81 -25.88 -28.33 -25.19
N ASP A 82 -24.79 -28.02 -24.50
CA ASP A 82 -24.73 -27.06 -23.41
C ASP A 82 -24.41 -25.67 -23.97
N GLU A 83 -25.44 -24.84 -24.06
CA GLU A 83 -25.30 -23.43 -24.40
C GLU A 83 -24.93 -22.66 -23.12
N ARG A 84 -23.74 -22.06 -23.10
CA ARG A 84 -23.33 -21.15 -22.01
C ARG A 84 -23.57 -19.71 -22.44
N ILE A 85 -24.46 -19.04 -21.72
CA ILE A 85 -24.73 -17.62 -21.88
C ILE A 85 -23.84 -16.86 -20.90
N ILE A 86 -22.94 -16.03 -21.42
CA ILE A 86 -22.16 -15.09 -20.61
C ILE A 86 -22.78 -13.71 -20.80
N ILE A 87 -23.31 -13.15 -19.71
CA ILE A 87 -23.87 -11.80 -19.67
C ILE A 87 -22.75 -10.88 -19.20
N VAL A 88 -22.28 -9.99 -20.08
CA VAL A 88 -21.35 -8.92 -19.71
C VAL A 88 -22.15 -7.62 -19.67
N GLN A 89 -22.36 -7.11 -18.46
CA GLN A 89 -23.07 -5.86 -18.23
C GLN A 89 -22.04 -4.72 -18.25
N SER A 90 -22.06 -3.91 -19.32
CA SER A 90 -21.28 -2.67 -19.38
C SER A 90 -22.15 -1.54 -18.83
N SER A 91 -21.93 -1.17 -17.57
CA SER A 91 -22.52 0.05 -16.99
C SER A 91 -21.67 1.24 -17.41
N SER A 92 -21.94 1.81 -18.58
CA SER A 92 -21.37 3.09 -18.96
C SER A 92 -22.25 4.24 -18.46
N THR A 93 -21.60 5.26 -17.88
CA THR A 93 -22.08 6.65 -17.68
C THR A 93 -23.00 7.02 -16.51
N HIS A 94 -23.31 6.15 -15.55
CA HIS A 94 -23.82 6.65 -14.26
C HIS A 94 -22.64 6.99 -13.35
N GLY A 95 -22.54 8.27 -12.99
CA GLY A 95 -21.52 8.82 -12.10
C GLY A 95 -21.23 7.82 -10.98
N LEU A 96 -20.00 7.31 -11.01
CA LEU A 96 -19.40 6.43 -10.04
C LEU A 96 -20.16 6.45 -8.69
N ARG A 97 -21.08 5.50 -8.48
CA ARG A 97 -21.22 4.93 -7.13
C ARG A 97 -19.88 4.24 -6.90
N LYS A 98 -18.92 5.03 -6.41
CA LYS A 98 -17.50 4.98 -6.84
C LYS A 98 -16.75 3.76 -6.30
N TYR A 99 -17.30 3.15 -5.26
CA TYR A 99 -16.87 1.89 -4.72
C TYR A 99 -18.09 0.99 -4.59
N PRO A 100 -18.08 -0.25 -5.12
CA PRO A 100 -19.15 -1.18 -4.81
C PRO A 100 -19.18 -1.28 -3.29
N SER A 101 -20.28 -0.86 -2.65
CA SER A 101 -20.56 -1.37 -1.31
C SER A 101 -20.51 -2.88 -1.47
N PRO A 102 -19.56 -3.59 -0.83
CA PRO A 102 -19.44 -5.03 -0.96
C PRO A 102 -20.83 -5.61 -0.78
N THR A 103 -21.22 -6.59 -1.61
CA THR A 103 -22.53 -7.22 -1.47
C THR A 103 -22.67 -7.64 -0.01
N GLN A 104 -23.49 -6.90 0.75
CA GLN A 104 -23.58 -7.03 2.20
C GLN A 104 -24.23 -8.37 2.50
N ASN A 105 -23.45 -9.44 2.42
CA ASN A 105 -23.80 -10.68 3.07
C ASN A 105 -23.59 -10.43 4.56
N LYS A 106 -24.61 -9.80 5.18
CA LYS A 106 -24.63 -9.34 6.57
C LYS A 106 -24.28 -10.44 7.58
N ASN A 107 -24.23 -11.70 7.15
CA ASN A 107 -23.94 -12.85 7.97
C ASN A 107 -22.44 -13.07 8.23
N ASN A 108 -21.52 -12.38 7.54
CA ASN A 108 -20.07 -12.60 7.67
C ASN A 108 -19.24 -11.31 7.83
N LEU A 109 -19.84 -10.17 8.19
CA LEU A 109 -19.03 -8.97 8.43
C LEU A 109 -18.21 -9.16 9.70
N TYR A 110 -16.90 -8.95 9.58
CA TYR A 110 -16.01 -8.85 10.72
C TYR A 110 -16.53 -7.78 11.70
N ASN A 111 -16.33 -7.98 13.01
CA ASN A 111 -16.73 -7.03 14.05
C ASN A 111 -15.82 -5.79 14.07
N TYR A 112 -15.77 -5.06 12.96
CA TYR A 112 -15.09 -3.77 12.88
C TYR A 112 -15.85 -2.73 13.70
N GLU A 113 -15.14 -2.04 14.57
CA GLU A 113 -15.65 -0.96 15.41
C GLU A 113 -14.99 0.36 14.96
N PRO A 114 -15.62 1.15 14.06
CA PRO A 114 -15.09 2.45 13.67
C PRO A 114 -15.08 3.39 14.89
N SER A 115 -14.07 4.25 14.97
CA SER A 115 -14.04 5.28 16.01
C SER A 115 -15.25 6.20 15.93
N ILE A 116 -15.51 6.95 17.01
CA ILE A 116 -16.60 7.96 16.97
C ILE A 116 -16.33 9.07 15.96
N LEU A 117 -15.06 9.32 15.63
CA LEU A 117 -14.66 10.37 14.70
C LEU A 117 -14.83 9.88 13.25
N GLU A 118 -14.32 8.68 12.96
CA GLU A 118 -14.50 8.03 11.65
C GLU A 118 -15.99 7.84 11.34
N SER A 119 -16.75 7.28 12.29
CA SER A 119 -18.20 7.09 12.17
C SER A 119 -18.92 8.40 11.87
N TYR A 120 -18.52 9.50 12.50
CA TYR A 120 -19.15 10.79 12.25
C TYR A 120 -18.89 11.26 10.83
N ILE A 121 -17.65 11.19 10.36
CA ILE A 121 -17.26 11.68 9.03
C ILE A 121 -17.92 10.82 7.95
N VAL A 122 -17.85 9.49 8.04
CA VAL A 122 -18.49 8.59 7.07
C VAL A 122 -20.00 8.84 6.98
N ASN A 123 -20.68 9.02 8.12
CA ASN A 123 -22.13 9.23 8.13
C ASN A 123 -22.58 10.64 7.73
N ASN A 124 -21.71 11.64 7.82
CA ASN A 124 -22.10 13.04 7.63
C ASN A 124 -21.41 13.72 6.44
N GLY A 125 -20.32 13.20 5.89
CA GLY A 125 -19.56 13.89 4.85
C GLY A 125 -20.36 14.12 3.56
N ARG A 126 -21.36 13.27 3.25
CA ARG A 126 -22.31 13.49 2.15
C ARG A 126 -23.40 14.51 2.48
N SER A 127 -23.97 14.45 3.69
CA SER A 127 -25.16 15.21 4.06
C SER A 127 -24.87 16.56 4.72
N ASN A 128 -23.67 16.72 5.28
CA ASN A 128 -23.26 17.94 5.95
C ASN A 128 -22.72 18.92 4.91
N ILE A 129 -23.57 19.87 4.55
CA ILE A 129 -23.24 20.93 3.59
C ILE A 129 -22.02 21.76 4.00
N ASN A 130 -21.70 21.82 5.29
CA ASN A 130 -20.53 22.56 5.76
C ASN A 130 -19.21 21.80 5.53
N MET A 131 -19.24 20.47 5.37
CA MET A 131 -18.04 19.69 5.09
C MET A 131 -17.72 19.67 3.59
N GLU A 132 -18.75 19.62 2.76
CA GLU A 132 -18.61 19.52 1.30
C GLU A 132 -17.76 18.31 0.83
N TYR A 133 -17.62 17.27 1.66
CA TYR A 133 -16.73 16.14 1.40
C TYR A 133 -17.19 15.24 0.25
N ASP A 134 -18.41 15.40 -0.25
CA ASP A 134 -18.88 14.73 -1.47
C ASP A 134 -18.68 15.57 -2.75
N ARG A 135 -18.10 16.78 -2.64
CA ARG A 135 -17.81 17.60 -3.81
C ARG A 135 -16.78 16.88 -4.69
N GLN A 136 -17.17 16.66 -5.94
CA GLN A 136 -16.28 16.17 -7.00
C GLN A 136 -15.95 17.30 -7.96
N ILE A 137 -14.70 17.34 -8.44
CA ILE A 137 -14.29 18.24 -9.52
C ILE A 137 -14.77 17.63 -10.84
N LYS A 138 -15.56 18.37 -11.62
CA LYS A 138 -15.98 17.95 -12.96
C LYS A 138 -15.15 18.69 -14.00
N LEU A 139 -14.54 17.95 -14.93
CA LEU A 139 -13.75 18.51 -16.04
C LEU A 139 -14.51 19.54 -16.89
N ASN A 140 -15.84 19.39 -17.01
CA ASN A 140 -16.67 20.33 -17.78
C ASN A 140 -16.63 21.77 -17.24
N ASP A 141 -16.20 21.96 -15.99
CA ASP A 141 -16.11 23.29 -15.38
C ASP A 141 -14.89 24.10 -15.90
N TYR A 142 -13.91 23.45 -16.55
CA TYR A 142 -12.62 24.07 -16.88
C TYR A 142 -12.04 23.58 -18.23
N TYR A 143 -12.63 23.99 -19.36
CA TYR A 143 -12.19 23.50 -20.67
C TYR A 143 -11.01 24.27 -21.33
N ASN A 144 -10.57 25.42 -20.81
CA ASN A 144 -9.61 26.28 -21.54
C ASN A 144 -8.33 26.71 -20.79
N SER A 145 -8.17 26.36 -19.51
CA SER A 145 -6.93 26.44 -18.72
C SER A 145 -7.32 26.18 -17.27
N ILE A 146 -6.81 25.11 -16.66
CA ILE A 146 -7.04 24.86 -15.24
C ILE A 146 -6.12 25.79 -14.47
N ASP A 147 -6.66 26.87 -13.96
CA ASP A 147 -6.01 27.65 -12.92
C ASP A 147 -6.11 26.86 -11.61
N TYR A 148 -5.06 26.12 -11.27
CA TYR A 148 -5.00 25.29 -10.06
C TYR A 148 -5.12 26.10 -8.78
N ASN A 149 -4.73 27.37 -8.77
CA ASN A 149 -4.88 28.25 -7.61
C ASN A 149 -6.35 28.63 -7.40
N LYS A 150 -7.08 28.85 -8.51
CA LYS A 150 -8.53 29.05 -8.43
C LYS A 150 -9.26 27.75 -8.10
N LEU A 151 -8.78 26.61 -8.58
CA LEU A 151 -9.36 25.31 -8.25
C LEU A 151 -9.22 25.01 -6.76
N SER A 152 -8.01 25.17 -6.19
CA SER A 152 -7.69 24.85 -4.80
C SER A 152 -8.57 25.59 -3.80
N SER A 153 -8.86 26.87 -4.04
CA SER A 153 -9.72 27.68 -3.17
C SER A 153 -11.17 27.19 -3.09
N ASN A 154 -11.62 26.38 -4.04
CA ASN A 154 -12.97 25.82 -4.09
C ASN A 154 -13.03 24.34 -3.63
N LEU A 155 -11.89 23.74 -3.28
CA LEU A 155 -11.86 22.36 -2.81
C LEU A 155 -12.23 22.27 -1.33
N PRO A 156 -12.89 21.17 -0.92
CA PRO A 156 -13.13 20.93 0.49
C PRO A 156 -11.80 20.81 1.25
N SER A 157 -11.79 21.30 2.49
CA SER A 157 -10.63 21.32 3.37
C SER A 157 -10.78 20.29 4.49
N GLY A 158 -9.73 19.49 4.72
CA GLY A 158 -9.62 18.65 5.91
C GLY A 158 -9.44 19.47 7.19
N CYS A 159 -8.77 20.62 7.10
CA CYS A 159 -8.42 21.45 8.25
C CYS A 159 -9.61 22.10 8.95
N GLU A 160 -10.70 22.39 8.24
CA GLU A 160 -11.89 22.97 8.87
C GLU A 160 -12.49 22.05 9.93
N LEU A 161 -12.35 20.73 9.79
CA LEU A 161 -12.76 19.76 10.79
C LEU A 161 -12.09 20.01 12.15
N TRP A 162 -10.80 20.36 12.12
CA TRP A 162 -9.97 20.60 13.30
C TRP A 162 -10.15 22.01 13.85
N THR A 163 -10.23 23.02 12.99
CA THR A 163 -10.13 24.43 13.40
C THR A 163 -11.50 25.07 13.64
N ASN A 164 -12.54 24.66 12.91
CA ASN A 164 -13.83 25.33 12.93
C ASN A 164 -14.90 24.53 13.73
N PRO A 165 -15.33 25.02 14.92
CA PRO A 165 -16.32 24.32 15.73
C PRO A 165 -17.73 24.26 15.12
N GLN A 166 -18.01 24.94 14.01
CA GLN A 166 -19.30 24.92 13.32
C GLN A 166 -19.42 23.81 12.27
N ILE A 167 -18.30 23.16 11.90
CA ILE A 167 -18.29 22.08 10.91
C ILE A 167 -18.90 20.80 11.49
N THR A 168 -18.66 20.56 12.79
CA THR A 168 -19.13 19.38 13.48
C THR A 168 -20.02 19.73 14.67
N THR A 169 -20.66 18.73 15.26
CA THR A 169 -21.37 18.96 16.54
C THR A 169 -20.38 19.34 17.65
N PRO A 170 -20.80 20.13 18.67
CA PRO A 170 -19.92 20.49 19.79
C PRO A 170 -19.26 19.28 20.49
N LYS A 171 -19.98 18.14 20.54
CA LYS A 171 -19.47 16.89 21.10
C LYS A 171 -18.30 16.34 20.26
N ILE A 172 -18.45 16.31 18.93
CA ILE A 172 -17.43 15.80 18.01
C ILE A 172 -16.23 16.75 17.96
N TYR A 173 -16.45 18.05 17.89
CA TYR A 173 -15.36 19.03 17.94
C TYR A 173 -14.52 18.88 19.21
N LYS A 174 -15.16 18.76 20.38
CA LYS A 174 -14.45 18.49 21.64
C LYS A 174 -13.68 17.16 21.63
N ALA A 175 -14.22 16.13 20.98
CA ALA A 175 -13.55 14.85 20.82
C ALA A 175 -12.29 14.98 19.93
N LEU A 176 -12.37 15.71 18.81
CA LEU A 176 -11.23 16.02 17.94
C LEU A 176 -10.13 16.74 18.72
N GLN A 177 -10.46 17.79 19.48
CA GLN A 177 -9.46 18.50 20.29
C GLN A 177 -8.79 17.60 21.33
N LYS A 178 -9.54 16.68 21.95
CA LYS A 178 -8.95 15.72 22.90
C LYS A 178 -8.08 14.68 22.17
N TYR A 179 -8.51 14.22 21.00
CA TYR A 179 -7.74 13.28 20.18
C TYR A 179 -6.43 13.89 19.69
N ARG A 180 -6.44 15.14 19.19
CA ARG A 180 -5.23 15.91 18.87
C ARG A 180 -4.22 15.92 20.01
N LYS A 181 -4.67 16.19 21.24
CA LYS A 181 -3.77 16.17 22.41
C LYS A 181 -3.15 14.78 22.63
N GLN A 182 -3.94 13.71 22.46
CA GLN A 182 -3.43 12.34 22.59
C GLN A 182 -2.47 11.96 21.48
N LEU A 183 -2.66 12.48 20.25
CA LEU A 183 -1.68 12.35 19.17
C LEU A 183 -0.34 13.01 19.51
N GLN A 184 -0.37 14.22 20.07
CA GLN A 184 0.85 14.90 20.52
C GLN A 184 1.57 14.10 21.61
N ASP A 185 0.82 13.58 22.59
CA ASP A 185 1.36 12.71 23.64
C ASP A 185 1.98 11.44 23.03
N TYR A 186 1.27 10.77 22.10
CA TYR A 186 1.77 9.60 21.35
C TYR A 186 3.06 9.88 20.59
N THR A 187 3.15 10.99 19.85
CA THR A 187 4.35 11.37 19.11
C THR A 187 5.53 11.62 20.06
N ILE A 188 5.30 12.29 21.20
CA ILE A 188 6.34 12.52 22.21
C ILE A 188 6.84 11.19 22.77
N ASP A 189 5.92 10.29 23.16
CA ASP A 189 6.26 9.00 23.75
C ASP A 189 7.00 8.11 22.75
N THR A 190 6.57 8.09 21.49
CA THR A 190 7.24 7.35 20.41
C THR A 190 8.66 7.88 20.15
N LYS A 191 8.86 9.21 20.16
CA LYS A 191 10.20 9.81 20.04
C LYS A 191 11.09 9.49 21.23
N GLN A 192 10.55 9.51 22.45
CA GLN A 192 11.29 9.13 23.65
C GLN A 192 11.70 7.65 23.61
N PHE A 193 10.79 6.78 23.15
CA PHE A 193 11.07 5.37 22.95
C PHE A 193 12.24 5.18 21.96
N GLN A 194 12.18 5.82 20.80
CA GLN A 194 13.24 5.76 19.79
C GLN A 194 14.60 6.21 20.34
N ARG A 195 14.64 7.25 21.18
CA ARG A 195 15.87 7.72 21.83
C ARG A 195 16.44 6.69 22.82
N LYS A 196 15.60 6.05 23.62
CA LYS A 196 16.04 4.99 24.56
C LYS A 196 16.61 3.78 23.81
N PHE A 197 15.95 3.38 22.73
CA PHE A 197 16.39 2.24 21.92
C PHE A 197 17.74 2.52 21.24
N THR A 198 17.92 3.71 20.67
CA THR A 198 19.18 4.08 20.00
C THR A 198 20.35 4.30 20.97
N THR A 199 20.09 4.84 22.17
CA THR A 199 21.14 5.06 23.19
C THR A 199 21.66 3.77 23.80
N ASN A 200 20.79 2.79 24.08
CA ASN A 200 21.19 1.49 24.60
C ASN A 200 22.11 0.72 23.63
N ASN A 201 21.94 0.91 22.32
CA ASN A 201 22.79 0.23 21.32
C ASN A 201 24.18 0.86 21.15
N ASN A 202 24.37 2.10 21.60
CA ASN A 202 25.67 2.78 21.54
C ASN A 202 26.45 2.69 22.87
N GLY A 203 25.81 2.24 23.95
CA GLY A 203 26.37 2.24 25.30
C GLY A 203 27.41 1.15 25.60
N ASP A 204 27.53 0.12 24.76
CA ASP A 204 28.44 -1.01 25.00
C ASP A 204 29.75 -0.95 24.19
N GLN A 205 30.02 0.16 23.48
CA GLN A 205 31.34 0.43 22.88
C GLN A 205 32.30 1.17 23.83
N GLY A 206 32.04 1.08 25.14
CA GLY A 206 32.89 1.63 26.18
C GLY A 206 34.19 0.84 26.36
N ASN A 207 35.26 1.36 25.76
CA ASN A 207 36.63 1.38 26.32
C ASN A 207 37.54 0.15 26.20
N ASN A 208 37.48 -0.63 25.11
CA ASN A 208 38.61 -1.48 24.72
C ASN A 208 39.36 -0.87 23.54
N GLY A 209 40.62 -0.53 23.79
CA GLY A 209 41.44 0.35 22.97
C GLY A 209 41.74 -0.16 21.55
N VAL A 210 41.90 0.83 20.67
CA VAL A 210 42.80 0.85 19.51
C VAL A 210 43.03 -0.50 18.83
N GLY A 211 42.03 -0.95 18.08
CA GLY A 211 42.17 -1.93 17.01
C GLY A 211 41.48 -1.36 15.78
N SER A 212 42.24 -0.77 14.87
CA SER A 212 41.77 -0.36 13.55
C SER A 212 41.34 -1.59 12.76
N GLY A 213 40.04 -1.88 12.80
CA GLY A 213 39.38 -2.92 12.02
C GLY A 213 37.95 -2.50 11.78
N ASP A 214 37.63 -2.27 10.51
CA ASP A 214 36.34 -1.92 9.92
C ASP A 214 35.13 -2.49 10.69
N GLY A 215 34.57 -1.69 11.60
CA GLY A 215 33.53 -2.10 12.55
C GLY A 215 32.14 -1.59 12.15
N GLU A 216 31.53 -2.17 11.12
CA GLU A 216 30.08 -2.09 10.89
C GLU A 216 29.38 -3.20 11.69
N GLY A 217 29.22 -2.98 12.99
CA GLY A 217 28.55 -3.93 13.89
C GLY A 217 27.64 -3.21 14.89
N ARG A 218 26.68 -2.42 14.42
CA ARG A 218 25.58 -1.94 15.27
C ARG A 218 24.57 -3.06 15.39
N GLY A 219 24.55 -3.74 16.54
CA GLY A 219 23.56 -4.77 16.87
C GLY A 219 22.16 -4.19 16.85
N TYR A 220 21.47 -4.33 15.73
CA TYR A 220 20.02 -4.30 15.72
C TYR A 220 19.58 -5.59 16.38
N TYR A 221 18.74 -5.49 17.41
CA TYR A 221 18.05 -6.66 17.94
C TYR A 221 17.19 -7.25 16.82
N ASP A 222 17.69 -8.29 16.16
CA ASP A 222 16.84 -9.15 15.36
C ASP A 222 16.01 -9.97 16.34
N LEU A 223 14.68 -9.99 16.15
CA LEU A 223 13.82 -10.90 16.90
C LEU A 223 14.31 -12.35 16.74
N ARG A 224 15.03 -12.62 15.66
CA ARG A 224 15.63 -13.91 15.37
C ARG A 224 16.89 -14.24 16.16
N ASP A 225 17.68 -13.25 16.56
CA ASP A 225 18.90 -13.48 17.34
C ASP A 225 18.60 -14.02 18.75
N TYR A 226 17.34 -13.90 19.17
CA TYR A 226 16.91 -14.52 20.41
C TYR A 226 16.32 -15.94 20.24
N PHE A 227 16.17 -16.45 19.02
CA PHE A 227 15.90 -17.88 18.78
C PHE A 227 17.21 -18.69 18.86
N THR A 228 17.83 -18.78 20.05
CA THR A 228 18.96 -19.71 20.19
C THR A 228 18.45 -21.15 20.31
N GLU A 229 19.03 -22.05 19.50
CA GLU A 229 18.69 -23.49 19.50
C GLU A 229 19.11 -24.21 20.80
N ASP A 230 19.89 -23.57 21.66
CA ASP A 230 20.61 -24.22 22.76
C ASP A 230 19.85 -24.27 24.10
N ASP A 231 18.72 -23.58 24.24
CA ASP A 231 17.88 -23.67 25.45
C ASP A 231 16.82 -24.78 25.35
N TYR A 232 17.28 -25.98 25.02
CA TYR A 232 16.54 -27.23 25.20
C TYR A 232 16.88 -27.86 26.58
N PRO A 233 16.13 -27.58 27.66
CA PRO A 233 15.97 -28.57 28.70
C PRO A 233 14.80 -29.47 28.30
N HIS A 234 15.05 -30.78 28.28
CA HIS A 234 14.07 -31.86 28.16
C HIS A 234 13.00 -31.80 29.27
N ASN A 235 12.12 -30.81 29.25
CA ASN A 235 10.89 -30.79 30.03
C ASN A 235 9.69 -30.82 29.09
N PRO A 236 9.20 -32.03 28.72
CA PRO A 236 8.02 -32.19 27.86
C PRO A 236 6.72 -31.65 28.48
N ASN A 237 6.75 -31.15 29.72
CA ASN A 237 5.61 -30.57 30.41
C ASN A 237 5.68 -29.05 30.56
N ASN A 238 6.74 -28.40 30.08
CA ASN A 238 6.75 -26.94 29.99
C ASN A 238 6.15 -26.58 28.64
N ASN A 239 4.85 -26.28 28.61
CA ASN A 239 4.19 -25.63 27.49
C ASN A 239 5.07 -24.45 27.09
N SER A 240 5.81 -24.58 26.00
CA SER A 240 6.72 -23.56 25.52
C SER A 240 5.90 -22.28 25.35
N LEU A 241 6.10 -21.32 26.24
CA LEU A 241 5.73 -19.94 25.97
C LEU A 241 6.26 -19.64 24.58
N ASN A 242 5.35 -19.28 23.69
CA ASN A 242 5.66 -19.16 22.29
C ASN A 242 6.72 -18.07 22.21
N TYR A 243 7.88 -18.32 21.61
CA TYR A 243 9.01 -17.39 21.69
C TYR A 243 8.65 -15.98 21.17
N ASN A 244 7.73 -15.90 20.20
CA ASN A 244 7.12 -14.65 19.76
C ASN A 244 6.48 -13.86 20.91
N ASP A 245 5.95 -14.53 21.93
CA ASP A 245 5.36 -13.90 23.12
C ASP A 245 6.40 -13.05 23.84
N ALA A 246 7.64 -13.53 24.07
CA ALA A 246 8.66 -12.76 24.78
C ALA A 246 9.03 -11.46 24.03
N THR A 247 9.16 -11.56 22.71
CA THR A 247 9.36 -10.41 21.83
C THR A 247 8.16 -9.46 21.87
N CYS A 248 6.95 -9.96 21.63
CA CYS A 248 5.76 -9.13 21.60
C CYS A 248 5.41 -8.56 22.99
N ASP A 249 5.81 -9.25 24.07
CA ASP A 249 5.69 -8.81 25.45
C ASP A 249 6.68 -7.69 25.76
N SER A 250 7.90 -7.76 25.22
CA SER A 250 8.85 -6.65 25.33
C SER A 250 8.30 -5.37 24.69
N ILE A 251 7.55 -5.48 23.58
CA ILE A 251 6.85 -4.34 22.97
C ILE A 251 5.74 -3.81 23.89
N TYR A 252 5.01 -4.72 24.57
CA TYR A 252 3.90 -4.34 25.45
C TYR A 252 4.34 -3.49 26.63
N ASP A 253 5.47 -3.82 27.25
CA ASP A 253 6.01 -3.06 28.38
C ASP A 253 6.40 -1.64 27.99
N ILE A 254 6.58 -1.39 26.69
CA ILE A 254 7.12 -0.13 26.19
C ILE A 254 6.05 0.75 25.55
N HIS A 255 5.01 0.16 24.93
CA HIS A 255 4.05 0.92 24.15
C HIS A 255 2.59 0.39 24.18
N PRO A 256 1.94 0.34 25.36
CA PRO A 256 0.54 -0.01 25.43
C PRO A 256 -0.33 1.16 24.96
N LEU A 257 -0.88 1.08 23.75
CA LEU A 257 -1.76 2.12 23.18
C LEU A 257 -2.90 2.52 24.12
N SER A 258 -3.40 1.59 24.93
CA SER A 258 -4.45 1.84 25.91
C SER A 258 -4.04 2.84 27.03
N GLN A 259 -2.74 2.97 27.31
CA GLN A 259 -2.24 3.95 28.29
C GLN A 259 -2.11 5.35 27.67
N ILE A 260 -1.71 5.42 26.40
CA ILE A 260 -1.56 6.67 25.65
C ILE A 260 -2.96 7.21 25.28
N PHE A 261 -3.76 6.38 24.62
CA PHE A 261 -5.13 6.69 24.24
C PHE A 261 -6.10 6.31 25.35
N ARG A 262 -6.17 7.16 26.38
CA ARG A 262 -7.10 7.02 27.52
C ARG A 262 -8.57 6.92 27.13
N ASN A 263 -8.92 7.26 25.89
CA ASN A 263 -10.24 7.04 25.34
C ASN A 263 -10.12 6.20 24.05
N PRO A 264 -10.27 4.87 24.13
CA PRO A 264 -10.13 4.00 22.97
C PRO A 264 -11.18 4.29 21.89
N SER A 265 -12.28 4.99 22.21
CA SER A 265 -13.31 5.38 21.24
C SER A 265 -12.82 6.36 20.16
N PHE A 266 -11.61 6.91 20.30
CA PHE A 266 -11.00 7.77 19.29
C PHE A 266 -10.23 6.98 18.23
N LEU A 267 -9.86 5.75 18.53
CA LEU A 267 -9.24 4.83 17.60
C LEU A 267 -10.30 3.94 16.98
N SER A 268 -10.06 3.51 15.76
CA SER A 268 -10.83 2.44 15.14
C SER A 268 -10.24 1.10 15.57
N LYS A 269 -11.07 0.05 15.57
CA LYS A 269 -10.67 -1.26 16.07
C LYS A 269 -11.15 -2.35 15.13
N SER A 270 -10.21 -3.17 14.66
CA SER A 270 -10.50 -4.34 13.82
C SER A 270 -11.22 -5.44 14.61
N SER A 271 -11.69 -6.45 13.90
CA SER A 271 -12.44 -7.56 14.50
C SER A 271 -11.62 -8.47 15.41
N ASP A 272 -10.32 -8.57 15.15
CA ASP A 272 -9.36 -9.22 16.04
C ASP A 272 -8.95 -8.31 17.22
N GLY A 273 -9.46 -7.07 17.28
CA GLY A 273 -9.26 -6.13 18.36
C GLY A 273 -7.90 -5.43 18.35
N ILE A 274 -7.37 -5.14 17.17
CA ILE A 274 -6.19 -4.31 16.96
C ILE A 274 -6.66 -2.87 16.77
N TYR A 275 -6.05 -1.92 17.48
CA TYR A 275 -6.36 -0.50 17.33
C TYR A 275 -5.59 0.14 16.17
N MET A 276 -6.20 1.12 15.52
CA MET A 276 -5.59 1.92 14.45
C MET A 276 -6.13 3.36 14.49
N GLU A 277 -5.44 4.31 13.86
CA GLU A 277 -5.94 5.68 13.81
C GLU A 277 -7.29 5.76 13.07
N PRO A 278 -8.20 6.64 13.50
CA PRO A 278 -9.40 6.93 12.73
C PRO A 278 -9.04 7.50 11.36
N PHE A 279 -9.82 7.17 10.34
CA PHE A 279 -9.72 7.92 9.09
C PHE A 279 -10.21 9.35 9.33
N LEU A 280 -9.29 10.30 9.27
CA LEU A 280 -9.61 11.72 9.29
C LEU A 280 -9.17 12.25 7.93
N PRO A 281 -10.06 12.87 7.15
CA PRO A 281 -9.72 13.44 5.88
C PRO A 281 -8.49 14.30 5.96
N PRO A 282 -7.58 14.02 5.05
CA PRO A 282 -6.43 13.13 5.18
C PRO A 282 -5.37 13.68 6.15
N LEU A 283 -5.70 14.68 6.97
CA LEU A 283 -4.76 15.32 7.86
C LEU A 283 -4.73 14.57 9.18
N ARG A 284 -3.97 13.47 9.13
CA ARG A 284 -3.57 12.65 10.28
C ARG A 284 -2.77 13.48 11.28
N SER A 285 -2.02 14.46 10.77
CA SER A 285 -1.34 15.49 11.56
C SER A 285 -2.22 16.74 11.69
N PRO A 286 -2.96 16.91 12.81
CA PRO A 286 -3.70 18.14 13.04
C PRO A 286 -2.79 19.37 13.06
N GLU A 287 -1.50 19.21 13.35
CA GLU A 287 -0.55 20.33 13.43
C GLU A 287 -0.37 21.06 12.09
N LEU A 288 -0.58 20.36 10.96
CA LEU A 288 -0.65 21.01 9.64
C LEU A 288 -1.69 22.15 9.62
N CYS A 289 -2.80 21.98 10.35
CA CYS A 289 -3.92 22.94 10.36
C CYS A 289 -3.79 24.09 11.36
N TYR A 290 -2.81 24.05 12.28
CA TYR A 290 -2.64 25.08 13.30
C TYR A 290 -1.39 25.93 13.12
N ASN A 291 -0.41 25.48 12.31
CA ASN A 291 0.84 26.21 12.12
C ASN A 291 0.68 27.47 11.23
N GLU A 292 -0.35 27.56 10.40
CA GLU A 292 -0.63 28.76 9.59
C GLU A 292 -0.82 30.04 10.43
N GLN A 293 -1.25 29.93 11.69
CA GLN A 293 -1.59 31.09 12.52
C GLN A 293 -0.40 31.71 13.26
N LYS A 294 0.77 31.06 13.29
CA LYS A 294 1.92 31.55 14.10
C LYS A 294 2.75 32.61 13.39
N HIS A 295 2.64 32.76 12.08
CA HIS A 295 3.37 33.76 11.31
C HIS A 295 2.52 35.03 11.11
N GLY A 296 2.20 35.74 12.20
CA GLY A 296 1.48 37.02 12.19
C GLY A 296 2.22 38.19 11.51
N GLN A 297 3.09 37.91 10.55
CA GLN A 297 3.58 38.89 9.59
C GLN A 297 2.69 38.81 8.35
N GLU A 298 2.37 39.95 7.74
CA GLU A 298 1.74 40.07 6.41
C GLU A 298 2.62 39.34 5.38
N HIS A 299 2.54 38.02 5.35
CA HIS A 299 3.11 37.20 4.30
C HIS A 299 2.04 37.06 3.23
N ASP A 300 2.49 37.35 2.02
CA ASP A 300 1.86 37.08 0.74
C ASP A 300 0.96 35.84 0.79
N GLU A 301 -0.24 35.91 0.21
CA GLU A 301 -1.28 34.85 0.23
C GLU A 301 -0.82 33.49 -0.34
N SER A 302 0.45 33.34 -0.73
CA SER A 302 1.10 32.04 -0.88
C SER A 302 1.44 31.44 0.50
N THR A 303 0.42 31.05 1.25
CA THR A 303 0.53 30.22 2.45
C THR A 303 1.13 28.87 2.06
N ALA A 304 2.45 28.75 2.14
CA ALA A 304 3.13 27.47 2.01
C ALA A 304 2.68 26.61 3.19
N LEU A 305 1.90 25.57 2.90
CA LEU A 305 1.59 24.52 3.86
C LEU A 305 2.88 24.02 4.47
N ASP A 306 2.85 23.70 5.76
CA ASP A 306 4.00 23.10 6.43
C ASP A 306 4.16 21.65 5.96
N TYR A 307 4.78 21.48 4.80
CA TYR A 307 5.00 20.19 4.14
C TYR A 307 5.74 19.18 5.05
N HIS A 308 6.47 19.66 6.06
CA HIS A 308 7.08 18.78 7.05
C HIS A 308 6.07 17.96 7.85
N HIS A 309 4.88 18.50 8.10
CA HIS A 309 3.80 17.76 8.79
C HIS A 309 2.92 16.96 7.84
N LEU A 310 2.96 17.29 6.55
CA LEU A 310 2.14 16.61 5.55
C LEU A 310 2.60 15.18 5.30
N LEU A 311 3.90 14.90 5.34
CA LEU A 311 4.46 13.56 5.12
C LEU A 311 4.95 12.92 6.43
N ASP A 312 4.56 13.48 7.58
CA ASP A 312 5.05 13.05 8.88
C ASP A 312 4.38 11.74 9.31
N MET A 313 5.18 10.66 9.32
CA MET A 313 4.77 9.33 9.73
C MET A 313 4.57 9.20 11.25
N ASP A 314 4.95 10.20 12.05
CA ASP A 314 4.83 10.16 13.52
C ASP A 314 3.38 10.14 14.02
N TYR A 315 2.39 10.39 13.15
CA TYR A 315 0.97 10.38 13.47
C TYR A 315 0.26 9.09 13.03
N LEU A 316 0.98 8.18 12.38
CA LEU A 316 0.48 6.87 12.01
C LEU A 316 0.42 5.97 13.26
N ILE A 317 -0.78 5.51 13.62
CA ILE A 317 -0.98 4.73 14.84
C ILE A 317 -1.15 3.26 14.48
N HIS A 318 -0.16 2.47 14.87
CA HIS A 318 -0.26 1.02 14.85
C HIS A 318 -0.26 0.45 16.25
N ASP A 319 -1.15 -0.51 16.48
CA ASP A 319 -1.11 -1.36 17.65
C ASP A 319 -0.12 -2.52 17.43
N PHE A 320 1.17 -2.18 17.35
CA PHE A 320 2.24 -3.15 17.06
C PHE A 320 2.25 -4.33 18.03
N VAL A 321 1.84 -4.13 19.29
CA VAL A 321 1.67 -5.21 20.27
C VAL A 321 0.65 -6.22 19.75
N ASN A 322 -0.58 -5.78 19.45
CA ASN A 322 -1.61 -6.70 19.03
C ASN A 322 -1.39 -7.23 17.60
N ILE A 323 -0.76 -6.46 16.71
CA ILE A 323 -0.29 -6.96 15.41
C ILE A 323 0.66 -8.14 15.61
N CYS A 324 1.71 -7.95 16.43
CA CYS A 324 2.68 -8.98 16.75
C CYS A 324 2.01 -10.23 17.35
N LYS A 325 1.16 -10.05 18.37
CA LYS A 325 0.54 -11.17 19.09
C LYS A 325 -0.53 -11.91 18.27
N LYS A 326 -1.25 -11.22 17.39
CA LYS A 326 -2.45 -11.78 16.75
C LYS A 326 -2.27 -12.13 15.29
N ARG A 327 -1.32 -11.49 14.59
CA ARG A 327 -1.11 -11.65 13.15
C ARG A 327 0.27 -12.17 12.78
N ILE A 328 1.23 -12.17 13.71
CA ILE A 328 2.57 -12.70 13.48
C ILE A 328 2.78 -13.98 14.30
N HIS A 329 2.72 -15.11 13.62
CA HIS A 329 2.96 -16.43 14.15
C HIS A 329 4.45 -16.80 14.10
N LYS A 330 4.84 -17.83 14.86
CA LYS A 330 6.24 -18.28 15.00
C LYS A 330 6.91 -18.62 13.66
N TYR A 331 6.12 -19.08 12.70
CA TYR A 331 6.58 -19.51 11.38
C TYR A 331 6.04 -18.60 10.27
N SER A 332 5.57 -17.41 10.64
CA SER A 332 5.17 -16.40 9.67
C SER A 332 6.36 -15.98 8.84
N ARG A 333 6.19 -15.99 7.52
CA ARG A 333 6.98 -15.11 6.67
C ARG A 333 6.42 -13.70 6.80
N THR A 334 7.29 -12.71 6.79
CA THR A 334 6.91 -11.30 6.79
C THR A 334 7.20 -10.69 5.42
N ILE A 335 6.16 -10.15 4.78
CA ILE A 335 6.22 -9.68 3.40
C ILE A 335 5.85 -8.20 3.34
N PHE A 336 6.71 -7.40 2.71
CA PHE A 336 6.44 -6.02 2.35
C PHE A 336 6.40 -5.87 0.83
N ILE A 337 5.36 -5.27 0.30
CA ILE A 337 5.23 -4.99 -1.14
C ILE A 337 5.03 -3.49 -1.31
N ASP A 338 5.93 -2.86 -2.05
CA ASP A 338 5.86 -1.47 -2.43
C ASP A 338 5.57 -1.33 -3.92
N MET A 339 4.42 -0.78 -4.25
CA MET A 339 4.05 -0.44 -5.62
C MET A 339 4.30 1.07 -5.78
N GLY A 340 5.34 1.40 -6.58
CA GLY A 340 5.88 2.75 -6.73
C GLY A 340 7.01 2.99 -5.74
N ALA A 341 8.00 2.11 -5.78
CA ALA A 341 9.12 2.05 -4.85
C ALA A 341 10.20 3.09 -5.16
N SER A 342 9.82 4.35 -5.44
CA SER A 342 10.78 5.39 -5.79
C SER A 342 11.80 5.60 -4.66
N LEU A 343 13.08 5.32 -4.96
CA LEU A 343 14.20 5.45 -4.02
C LEU A 343 14.92 6.79 -4.13
N GLN A 344 14.57 7.61 -5.13
CA GLN A 344 15.11 8.96 -5.33
C GLN A 344 14.05 9.97 -4.93
N TYR A 345 14.03 10.31 -3.64
CA TYR A 345 13.08 11.26 -3.08
C TYR A 345 13.76 12.60 -2.82
N HIS A 346 13.29 13.67 -3.46
CA HIS A 346 13.69 15.08 -3.25
C HIS A 346 15.18 15.33 -3.06
N ILE A 347 16.04 14.69 -3.87
CA ILE A 347 17.44 15.08 -3.96
C ILE A 347 17.52 16.37 -4.79
N ASP A 348 17.14 17.48 -4.17
CA ASP A 348 17.40 18.80 -4.73
C ASP A 348 18.90 19.05 -4.59
N ASP A 349 19.61 19.17 -5.72
CA ASP A 349 21.08 19.37 -5.84
C ASP A 349 21.67 20.55 -5.02
N HIS A 350 20.82 21.33 -4.34
CA HIS A 350 21.20 22.54 -3.63
C HIS A 350 20.84 22.56 -2.15
N SER A 351 20.11 21.57 -1.63
CA SER A 351 19.80 21.54 -0.20
C SER A 351 20.73 20.57 0.51
N SER A 352 21.55 21.10 1.42
CA SER A 352 22.37 20.32 2.37
C SER A 352 21.52 19.64 3.45
N LYS A 353 20.20 19.51 3.24
CA LYS A 353 19.32 18.80 4.16
C LYS A 353 19.71 17.33 4.12
N GLU A 354 19.81 16.73 5.32
CA GLU A 354 19.95 15.29 5.49
C GLU A 354 19.00 14.59 4.52
N LEU A 355 19.52 13.63 3.76
CA LEU A 355 18.77 12.88 2.76
C LEU A 355 17.50 12.33 3.43
N GLU A 356 16.34 12.89 3.10
CA GLU A 356 15.07 12.36 3.60
C GLU A 356 14.96 10.90 3.13
N LEU A 357 14.69 10.00 4.06
CA LEU A 357 14.55 8.59 3.71
C LEU A 357 13.36 8.43 2.77
N PRO A 358 13.48 7.66 1.68
CA PRO A 358 12.34 7.31 0.86
C PRO A 358 11.20 6.71 1.71
N PRO A 359 9.93 7.02 1.39
CA PRO A 359 8.72 6.40 1.94
C PRO A 359 8.86 4.94 2.40
N THR A 360 9.34 4.08 1.50
CA THR A 360 9.59 2.65 1.72
C THR A 360 10.50 2.42 2.93
N LEU A 361 11.63 3.12 2.98
CA LEU A 361 12.62 2.94 4.04
C LEU A 361 12.12 3.51 5.37
N GLN A 362 11.28 4.55 5.34
CA GLN A 362 10.61 5.05 6.56
C GLN A 362 9.69 3.99 7.15
N LEU A 363 8.85 3.33 6.35
CA LEU A 363 8.01 2.22 6.79
C LEU A 363 8.85 1.05 7.30
N LEU A 364 9.82 0.57 6.53
CA LEU A 364 10.67 -0.55 6.96
C LEU A 364 11.37 -0.24 8.30
N ASN A 365 11.86 0.99 8.48
CA ASN A 365 12.42 1.43 9.74
C ASN A 365 11.38 1.52 10.86
N LEU A 366 10.14 1.92 10.57
CA LEU A 366 9.05 1.91 11.54
C LEU A 366 8.81 0.49 12.08
N TYR A 367 8.61 -0.49 11.21
CA TYR A 367 8.42 -1.89 11.62
C TYR A 367 9.63 -2.44 12.39
N SER A 368 10.85 -2.16 11.91
CA SER A 368 12.09 -2.60 12.55
C SER A 368 12.26 -2.05 13.98
N LYS A 369 11.74 -0.84 14.28
CA LYS A 369 11.74 -0.30 15.66
C LYS A 369 10.90 -1.12 16.63
N PHE A 370 9.91 -1.83 16.12
CA PHE A 370 9.05 -2.74 16.88
C PHE A 370 9.47 -4.21 16.68
N GLY A 371 10.71 -4.43 16.26
CA GLY A 371 11.28 -5.76 16.03
C GLY A 371 10.81 -6.44 14.75
N ILE A 372 9.75 -5.97 14.09
CA ILE A 372 9.23 -6.63 12.90
C ILE A 372 10.21 -6.41 11.74
N GLN A 373 10.90 -7.46 11.34
CA GLN A 373 11.73 -7.49 10.14
C GLN A 373 10.98 -8.18 9.02
N PHE A 374 11.20 -7.75 7.79
CA PHE A 374 10.61 -8.36 6.59
C PHE A 374 11.58 -9.36 5.97
N ASP A 375 11.13 -10.60 5.79
CA ASP A 375 11.86 -11.65 5.07
C ASP A 375 11.92 -11.37 3.57
N HIS A 376 10.86 -10.77 3.03
CA HIS A 376 10.75 -10.41 1.62
C HIS A 376 10.23 -8.99 1.45
N ILE A 377 10.96 -8.18 0.69
CA ILE A 377 10.59 -6.80 0.35
C ILE A 377 10.56 -6.70 -1.17
N TYR A 378 9.38 -6.53 -1.76
CA TYR A 378 9.20 -6.42 -3.21
C TYR A 378 8.97 -4.96 -3.60
N GLY A 379 9.94 -4.33 -4.25
CA GLY A 379 9.82 -2.98 -4.78
C GLY A 379 9.54 -2.98 -6.28
N TYR A 380 8.39 -2.46 -6.68
CA TYR A 380 8.02 -2.26 -8.08
C TYR A 380 8.14 -0.79 -8.45
N GLU A 381 8.89 -0.49 -9.51
CA GLU A 381 9.06 0.87 -10.01
C GLU A 381 9.00 0.89 -11.55
N TYR A 382 8.21 1.81 -12.09
CA TYR A 382 8.06 1.96 -13.53
C TYR A 382 9.29 2.64 -14.15
N THR A 383 9.87 3.60 -13.42
CA THR A 383 11.08 4.32 -13.83
C THR A 383 12.29 3.41 -13.71
N ILE A 384 12.96 3.14 -14.84
CA ILE A 384 14.11 2.25 -14.86
C ILE A 384 15.26 2.85 -14.03
N MET A 385 15.70 2.12 -13.01
CA MET A 385 16.88 2.45 -12.21
C MET A 385 17.97 1.38 -12.38
N ASP A 386 19.23 1.80 -12.41
CA ASP A 386 20.38 0.88 -12.41
C ASP A 386 20.36 0.05 -11.10
N PRO A 387 20.29 -1.30 -11.18
CA PRO A 387 20.34 -2.15 -9.99
C PRO A 387 21.57 -1.89 -9.11
N ASN A 388 22.70 -1.47 -9.68
CA ASN A 388 23.87 -1.11 -8.90
C ASN A 388 23.60 0.11 -8.00
N LEU A 389 22.87 1.12 -8.48
CA LEU A 389 22.46 2.27 -7.66
C LEU A 389 21.44 1.83 -6.60
N VAL A 390 20.45 1.02 -6.97
CA VAL A 390 19.46 0.47 -6.04
C VAL A 390 20.16 -0.22 -4.86
N TYR A 391 20.96 -1.27 -5.15
CA TYR A 391 21.50 -2.11 -4.09
C TYR A 391 22.75 -1.52 -3.42
N ASN A 392 23.58 -0.72 -4.09
CA ASN A 392 24.82 -0.24 -3.47
C ASN A 392 24.76 1.20 -2.95
N VAL A 393 23.76 1.97 -3.35
CA VAL A 393 23.58 3.37 -2.90
C VAL A 393 22.33 3.52 -2.04
N HIS A 394 21.18 3.04 -2.53
CA HIS A 394 19.90 3.39 -1.93
C HIS A 394 19.42 2.42 -0.84
N ILE A 395 19.62 1.11 -1.00
CA ILE A 395 19.14 0.12 -0.04
C ILE A 395 20.19 -0.14 1.07
N PRO A 396 19.88 0.15 2.35
CA PRO A 396 20.74 -0.16 3.47
C PRO A 396 21.14 -1.64 3.53
N ASN A 397 22.38 -1.94 3.94
CA ASN A 397 22.92 -3.32 4.02
C ASN A 397 21.96 -4.32 4.69
N LYS A 398 21.29 -3.91 5.78
CA LYS A 398 20.35 -4.77 6.53
C LYS A 398 19.13 -5.25 5.73
N TYR A 399 18.76 -4.58 4.64
CA TYR A 399 17.62 -4.96 3.81
C TYR A 399 18.02 -5.67 2.52
N LYS A 400 19.29 -5.59 2.10
CA LYS A 400 19.75 -6.09 0.79
C LYS A 400 19.38 -7.55 0.51
N ALA A 401 19.47 -8.42 1.52
CA ALA A 401 19.18 -9.85 1.36
C ALA A 401 17.68 -10.15 1.18
N ALA A 402 16.81 -9.31 1.76
CA ALA A 402 15.36 -9.45 1.67
C ALA A 402 14.77 -8.67 0.49
N TYR A 403 15.53 -7.72 -0.08
CA TYR A 403 15.03 -6.79 -1.07
C TYR A 403 15.06 -7.37 -2.49
N HIS A 404 13.91 -7.32 -3.16
CA HIS A 404 13.67 -7.74 -4.52
C HIS A 404 13.20 -6.53 -5.34
N TRP A 405 14.04 -6.05 -6.26
CA TRP A 405 13.75 -4.90 -7.11
C TRP A 405 13.22 -5.30 -8.50
N TYR A 406 12.12 -4.69 -8.92
CA TYR A 406 11.49 -4.89 -10.23
C TYR A 406 11.36 -3.56 -10.97
N ASN A 407 12.18 -3.37 -12.02
CA ASN A 407 12.04 -2.27 -12.99
C ASN A 407 10.88 -2.54 -13.95
N ILE A 408 9.66 -2.64 -13.44
CA ILE A 408 8.46 -2.87 -14.23
C ILE A 408 7.26 -2.17 -13.60
N GLY A 409 6.44 -1.54 -14.44
CA GLY A 409 5.15 -1.01 -14.00
C GLY A 409 4.20 -2.11 -13.56
N VAL A 410 3.33 -1.77 -12.60
CA VAL A 410 2.32 -2.69 -12.10
C VAL A 410 1.07 -2.68 -13.00
N SER A 411 0.42 -3.84 -13.13
CA SER A 411 -0.85 -3.95 -13.86
C SER A 411 -2.01 -4.20 -12.90
N SER A 412 -3.14 -3.55 -13.14
CA SER A 412 -4.41 -3.83 -12.45
C SER A 412 -5.12 -5.10 -12.93
N ASN A 413 -4.64 -5.76 -13.98
CA ASN A 413 -5.19 -7.04 -14.42
C ASN A 413 -4.64 -8.17 -13.53
N ILE A 414 -5.50 -8.82 -12.74
CA ILE A 414 -5.09 -9.89 -11.81
C ILE A 414 -4.41 -11.09 -12.49
N THR A 415 -4.65 -11.33 -13.79
CA THR A 415 -3.98 -12.42 -14.51
C THR A 415 -2.61 -12.01 -15.08
N SER A 416 -2.26 -10.73 -15.04
CA SER A 416 -0.95 -10.26 -15.50
C SER A 416 0.16 -10.77 -14.60
N TYR A 417 1.32 -11.12 -15.17
CA TYR A 417 2.51 -11.44 -14.39
C TYR A 417 3.12 -10.19 -13.71
N THR A 418 2.72 -9.00 -14.15
CA THR A 418 3.14 -7.71 -13.57
C THR A 418 2.17 -7.20 -12.50
N ASN A 419 1.17 -7.98 -12.11
CA ASN A 419 0.29 -7.64 -10.99
C ASN A 419 0.87 -8.20 -9.69
N PRO A 420 1.32 -7.35 -8.74
CA PRO A 420 1.92 -7.84 -7.50
C PRO A 420 0.95 -8.64 -6.62
N LEU A 421 -0.36 -8.40 -6.71
CA LEU A 421 -1.36 -9.17 -5.95
C LEU A 421 -1.46 -10.62 -6.44
N ARG A 422 -1.13 -10.88 -7.71
CA ARG A 422 -1.02 -12.25 -8.21
C ARG A 422 0.13 -13.00 -7.56
N LEU A 423 1.29 -12.36 -7.38
CA LEU A 423 2.41 -12.95 -6.65
C LEU A 423 1.98 -13.38 -5.24
N ILE A 424 1.17 -12.54 -4.57
CA ILE A 424 0.67 -12.84 -3.23
C ILE A 424 -0.18 -14.10 -3.23
N LEU A 425 -1.19 -14.15 -4.12
CA LEU A 425 -2.10 -15.29 -4.25
C LEU A 425 -1.38 -16.60 -4.58
N ASP A 426 -0.39 -16.54 -5.46
CA ASP A 426 0.31 -17.72 -5.96
C ASP A 426 1.35 -18.26 -4.95
N THR A 427 1.79 -17.45 -3.97
CA THR A 427 2.99 -17.75 -3.13
C THR A 427 2.74 -17.84 -1.62
N TYR A 428 1.81 -17.05 -1.09
CA TYR A 428 1.65 -16.86 0.36
C TYR A 428 0.39 -17.51 0.93
N ASN A 429 0.43 -17.79 2.23
CA ASN A 429 -0.60 -18.48 2.97
C ASN A 429 -1.19 -17.55 4.04
N LYS A 430 -2.49 -17.28 3.92
CA LYS A 430 -3.26 -16.42 4.82
C LYS A 430 -3.29 -16.83 6.29
N GLU A 431 -3.06 -18.11 6.60
CA GLU A 431 -3.11 -18.60 7.98
C GLU A 431 -1.78 -18.41 8.70
N THR A 432 -0.71 -18.12 7.96
CA THR A 432 0.64 -18.09 8.51
C THR A 432 1.40 -16.84 8.17
N ASP A 433 1.27 -16.26 6.98
CA ASP A 433 2.14 -15.16 6.54
C ASP A 433 1.54 -13.80 6.93
N PHE A 434 2.43 -12.85 7.22
CA PHE A 434 2.08 -11.47 7.54
C PHE A 434 2.44 -10.56 6.36
N ILE A 435 1.45 -9.87 5.79
CA ILE A 435 1.60 -9.15 4.51
C ILE A 435 1.21 -7.68 4.63
N VAL A 436 2.17 -6.82 4.29
CA VAL A 436 2.03 -5.37 4.27
C VAL A 436 2.20 -4.87 2.84
N ILE A 437 1.28 -4.02 2.39
CA ILE A 437 1.31 -3.42 1.07
C ILE A 437 1.34 -1.89 1.17
N LYS A 438 2.21 -1.23 0.42
CA LYS A 438 2.14 0.19 0.06
C LYS A 438 1.76 0.32 -1.42
N LEU A 439 0.83 1.22 -1.71
CA LEU A 439 0.40 1.57 -3.07
C LEU A 439 0.43 3.08 -3.29
N ASP A 440 1.28 3.52 -4.21
CA ASP A 440 1.52 4.93 -4.57
C ASP A 440 2.34 4.97 -5.87
N ILE A 441 1.68 4.93 -7.03
CA ILE A 441 2.25 4.77 -8.39
C ILE A 441 1.90 5.93 -9.34
N ASP A 442 1.53 7.10 -8.81
CA ASP A 442 1.17 8.33 -9.56
C ASP A 442 0.13 8.12 -10.67
N THR A 443 -0.61 7.00 -10.64
CA THR A 443 -1.56 6.59 -11.69
C THR A 443 -2.89 6.18 -11.05
N PRO A 444 -3.74 7.17 -10.69
CA PRO A 444 -4.97 6.94 -9.92
C PRO A 444 -5.87 5.83 -10.49
N THR A 445 -5.98 5.74 -11.82
CA THR A 445 -6.81 4.72 -12.47
C THR A 445 -6.33 3.30 -12.17
N ILE A 446 -5.02 3.06 -12.15
CA ILE A 446 -4.44 1.73 -11.86
C ILE A 446 -4.51 1.47 -10.35
N GLU A 447 -4.19 2.47 -9.53
CA GLU A 447 -4.25 2.37 -8.06
C GLU A 447 -5.63 1.98 -7.55
N ILE A 448 -6.66 2.67 -8.02
CA ILE A 448 -8.05 2.40 -7.63
C ILE A 448 -8.48 1.00 -8.08
N GLN A 449 -8.01 0.54 -9.24
CA GLN A 449 -8.33 -0.83 -9.69
C GLN A 449 -7.61 -1.88 -8.86
N LEU A 450 -6.32 -1.69 -8.55
CA LEU A 450 -5.56 -2.60 -7.69
C LEU A 450 -6.16 -2.68 -6.29
N SER A 451 -6.52 -1.55 -5.69
CA SER A 451 -7.09 -1.50 -4.35
C SER A 451 -8.49 -2.13 -4.30
N LYS A 452 -9.29 -2.02 -5.36
CA LYS A 452 -10.57 -2.73 -5.48
C LYS A 452 -10.44 -4.26 -5.50
N LEU A 453 -9.36 -4.80 -6.08
CA LEU A 453 -9.13 -6.25 -6.07
C LEU A 453 -9.03 -6.81 -4.64
N LEU A 454 -8.56 -6.01 -3.68
CA LEU A 454 -8.51 -6.41 -2.26
C LEU A 454 -9.90 -6.63 -1.63
N LEU A 455 -10.95 -5.98 -2.17
CA LEU A 455 -12.34 -6.16 -1.75
C LEU A 455 -13.09 -7.17 -2.61
N GLU A 456 -12.73 -7.27 -3.89
CA GLU A 456 -13.44 -8.10 -4.87
C GLU A 456 -12.99 -9.57 -4.86
N ILE A 457 -11.77 -9.85 -4.40
CA ILE A 457 -11.19 -11.21 -4.34
C ILE A 457 -11.06 -11.63 -2.88
N PRO A 458 -11.97 -12.47 -2.35
CA PRO A 458 -11.98 -12.88 -0.94
C PRO A 458 -10.69 -13.54 -0.45
N GLU A 459 -9.95 -14.18 -1.35
CA GLU A 459 -8.64 -14.78 -1.06
C GLU A 459 -7.59 -13.71 -0.76
N LEU A 460 -7.54 -12.61 -1.53
CA LEU A 460 -6.65 -11.49 -1.27
C LEU A 460 -6.99 -10.78 0.03
N THR A 461 -8.29 -10.57 0.27
CA THR A 461 -8.77 -9.94 1.50
C THR A 461 -8.24 -10.62 2.76
N LYS A 462 -8.11 -11.96 2.72
CA LYS A 462 -7.62 -12.76 3.85
C LYS A 462 -6.10 -12.79 3.94
N LEU A 463 -5.39 -12.46 2.86
CA LEU A 463 -3.93 -12.49 2.79
C LEU A 463 -3.30 -11.18 3.25
N VAL A 464 -3.95 -10.05 3.00
CA VAL A 464 -3.36 -8.72 3.26
C VAL A 464 -3.72 -8.24 4.67
N ASP A 465 -2.71 -8.00 5.50
CA ASP A 465 -2.91 -7.52 6.86
C ASP A 465 -3.03 -6.01 6.93
N ILE A 466 -2.09 -5.31 6.28
CA ILE A 466 -1.93 -3.86 6.39
C ILE A 466 -1.80 -3.28 4.98
N PHE A 467 -2.53 -2.19 4.74
CA PHE A 467 -2.55 -1.54 3.43
C PHE A 467 -2.37 -0.02 3.58
N TYR A 468 -1.22 0.48 3.11
CA TYR A 468 -0.96 1.90 2.96
C TYR A 468 -1.30 2.33 1.55
N PHE A 469 -2.14 3.35 1.41
CA PHE A 469 -2.56 3.81 0.10
C PHE A 469 -2.63 5.34 0.03
N GLU A 470 -1.96 5.91 -0.96
CA GLU A 470 -2.10 7.31 -1.35
C GLU A 470 -3.28 7.47 -2.31
N HIS A 471 -4.49 7.58 -1.75
CA HIS A 471 -5.67 7.73 -2.58
C HIS A 471 -5.84 9.18 -3.03
N HIS A 472 -5.26 9.51 -4.18
CA HIS A 472 -5.44 10.79 -4.85
C HIS A 472 -6.91 11.24 -4.86
N ILE A 473 -7.26 12.33 -4.17
CA ILE A 473 -8.64 12.86 -4.09
C ILE A 473 -8.68 14.37 -4.21
N ALA A 474 -9.85 14.92 -4.54
CA ALA A 474 -10.07 16.35 -4.59
C ALA A 474 -10.07 16.97 -3.19
N MET A 475 -8.96 17.63 -2.82
CA MET A 475 -8.83 18.31 -1.54
C MET A 475 -7.90 19.52 -1.61
N LYS A 476 -8.25 20.58 -0.87
CA LYS A 476 -7.51 21.83 -0.78
C LYS A 476 -6.04 21.65 -0.34
N GLU A 477 -5.78 20.90 0.72
CA GLU A 477 -4.45 20.82 1.33
C GLU A 477 -3.43 20.06 0.46
N LEU A 478 -3.90 19.20 -0.44
CA LEU A 478 -3.04 18.42 -1.33
C LEU A 478 -3.11 18.90 -2.78
N SER A 479 -3.83 20.00 -3.02
CA SER A 479 -4.08 20.47 -4.37
C SER A 479 -2.81 20.89 -5.12
N ALA A 480 -1.88 21.51 -4.39
CA ALA A 480 -0.62 21.99 -4.97
C ALA A 480 0.32 20.84 -5.35
N ALA A 481 0.33 19.76 -4.56
CA ALA A 481 1.16 18.59 -4.79
C ALA A 481 0.58 17.71 -5.91
N TRP A 482 -0.71 17.41 -5.84
CA TRP A 482 -1.35 16.45 -6.75
C TRP A 482 -1.78 17.03 -8.09
N LYS A 483 -2.06 18.34 -8.18
CA LYS A 483 -2.44 19.04 -9.43
C LYS A 483 -3.47 18.26 -10.27
N SER A 484 -3.05 17.65 -11.38
CA SER A 484 -3.94 16.92 -12.28
C SER A 484 -4.36 15.54 -11.75
N THR A 485 -3.59 14.92 -10.84
CA THR A 485 -3.88 13.56 -10.35
C THR A 485 -5.11 13.50 -9.43
N MET A 486 -5.60 14.64 -8.92
CA MET A 486 -6.88 14.68 -8.20
C MET A 486 -8.11 14.72 -9.12
N ILE A 487 -7.91 15.05 -10.41
CA ILE A 487 -9.00 15.20 -11.36
C ILE A 487 -9.54 13.81 -11.68
N ASN A 488 -10.84 13.62 -11.45
CA ASN A 488 -11.58 12.35 -11.57
C ASN A 488 -11.39 11.33 -10.43
N SER A 489 -10.50 11.58 -9.47
CA SER A 489 -9.99 10.56 -8.56
C SER A 489 -10.91 10.24 -7.37
N GLY A 490 -11.90 11.09 -7.10
CA GLY A 490 -12.86 10.87 -6.00
C GLY A 490 -13.08 12.12 -5.17
N SER A 491 -14.11 12.08 -4.34
CA SER A 491 -14.30 13.03 -3.25
C SER A 491 -13.61 12.52 -1.96
N ILE A 492 -13.44 13.39 -0.96
CA ILE A 492 -12.98 13.00 0.37
C ILE A 492 -13.84 11.87 0.93
N GLN A 493 -15.16 11.98 0.78
CA GLN A 493 -16.10 10.98 1.22
C GLN A 493 -15.89 9.64 0.52
N ASP A 494 -15.65 9.63 -0.79
CA ASP A 494 -15.41 8.40 -1.55
C ASP A 494 -14.18 7.66 -0.99
N SER A 495 -13.13 8.39 -0.59
CA SER A 495 -11.96 7.81 0.09
C SER A 495 -12.31 7.24 1.45
N MET A 496 -13.00 8.00 2.30
CA MET A 496 -13.42 7.58 3.63
C MET A 496 -14.22 6.28 3.61
N GLU A 497 -15.20 6.16 2.71
CA GLU A 497 -16.02 4.96 2.54
C GLU A 497 -15.20 3.77 2.04
N PHE A 498 -14.29 4.00 1.10
CA PHE A 498 -13.42 2.96 0.55
C PHE A 498 -12.51 2.35 1.62
N PHE A 499 -11.82 3.22 2.36
CA PHE A 499 -10.93 2.85 3.45
C PHE A 499 -11.68 2.16 4.60
N THR A 500 -12.89 2.64 4.94
CA THR A 500 -13.79 1.97 5.90
C THR A 500 -14.13 0.55 5.42
N SER A 501 -14.44 0.39 4.13
CA SER A 501 -14.78 -0.91 3.55
C SER A 501 -13.61 -1.90 3.67
N LEU A 502 -12.37 -1.46 3.47
CA LEU A 502 -11.17 -2.29 3.67
C LEU A 502 -11.05 -2.74 5.14
N ARG A 503 -11.29 -1.84 6.10
CA ARG A 503 -11.25 -2.17 7.54
C ARG A 503 -12.38 -3.10 7.99
N GLU A 504 -13.58 -2.95 7.43
CA GLU A 504 -14.68 -3.91 7.60
C GLU A 504 -14.33 -5.31 7.09
N HIS A 505 -13.35 -5.41 6.20
CA HIS A 505 -12.79 -6.66 5.68
C HIS A 505 -11.52 -7.11 6.42
N ASN A 506 -11.28 -6.55 7.61
CA ASN A 506 -10.16 -6.84 8.51
C ASN A 506 -8.77 -6.46 7.97
N ILE A 507 -8.69 -5.66 6.91
CA ILE A 507 -7.45 -5.06 6.42
C ILE A 507 -7.21 -3.77 7.20
N LEU A 508 -6.07 -3.65 7.89
CA LEU A 508 -5.66 -2.44 8.59
C LEU A 508 -5.21 -1.41 7.54
N ALA A 509 -6.19 -0.73 6.95
CA ALA A 509 -5.94 0.25 5.91
C ALA A 509 -5.58 1.61 6.52
N HIS A 510 -4.58 2.26 5.97
CA HIS A 510 -4.03 3.54 6.40
C HIS A 510 -3.87 4.45 5.18
N TYR A 511 -4.33 5.69 5.32
CA TYR A 511 -4.05 6.71 4.32
C TYR A 511 -2.55 7.04 4.37
N TRP A 512 -1.84 7.02 3.24
CA TRP A 512 -0.36 7.08 3.22
C TRP A 512 0.21 8.48 3.48
N ILE A 513 -0.45 9.54 3.00
CA ILE A 513 -0.05 10.95 3.18
C ILE A 513 -0.62 11.57 4.44
#